data_AF-A0A952WFI8-F1
#
_entry.id   AF-A0A952WFI8-F1
#
_cell.length_a   1.000
_cell.length_b   1.000
_cell.length_c   1.000
_cell.angle_alpha   90.00
_cell.angle_beta   90.00
_cell.angle_gamma   90.00
#
_symmetry.space_group_name_H-M   'P 1'
#
loop_
_entity.id
_entity.type
_entity.pdbx_description
1 polymer ?
#
loop_
_entity_poly.entity_id
_entity_poly.type
_entity_poly.pdbx_seq_one_letter_code
_entity_poly.pdbx_strand_id
1 'polypeptide(L)'
;MLKKFTPFVACALTACAFSGAALAGGLTIVTHGFNANMTWVNAMADAIAKRAGTPGVDVTRVNLVVTQSGSNLVVTMSPIAVAPEATFTSGEFVVGLDWTAIDSFAAASRQPTPEEIQDSVPTQTVAAAVFQYLQTWSYGGKPILAHPIHLAGHSRGAVLMASLATNLGQRGIYTDHLTTLDPYNVTLFGDAAPTVASTVVFADNIWQDSAFPSGKSLPGAFNQHLGLLGTTSNNHSYIHTYYFGTIDTSATGDGECSGCINPVWYTQDVDLHSRAQSGFWYSRIAGGDRTGSQAAAGLLSSLGGTAVIGSGGRQAVTVTQPAWPNAFRVQTNSLSITPNQSNFTEFDYQASGSSAQVRVYAADDRNPSHGGILLGTATLPPASSPTHAMVVWNTVPPARSEPYRIHLAITDLGAGGQTRYAYDANSVTVLAPPCPGDLNGDSVVDDSDFVLFAVAYDILDCAAPNMPANCPADLNGDGFVEDADFVIFAGAYDALFCP
;
A
#
# COMPACT_ATOMS: atom_id res chain seq x y z
N MET A 1 46.22 -22.66 39.88
CA MET A 1 44.81 -22.62 39.41
C MET A 1 44.27 -21.22 39.62
N LEU A 2 44.26 -20.39 38.57
CA LEU A 2 43.54 -19.11 38.51
C LEU A 2 43.62 -18.65 37.06
N LYS A 3 42.57 -18.93 36.27
CA LYS A 3 42.44 -18.41 34.90
C LYS A 3 41.80 -17.03 34.98
N LYS A 4 42.52 -16.03 34.46
CA LYS A 4 42.07 -14.64 34.31
C LYS A 4 41.03 -14.55 33.19
N PHE A 5 39.94 -13.84 33.49
CA PHE A 5 38.91 -13.42 32.56
C PHE A 5 39.44 -12.30 31.63
N THR A 6 39.14 -12.41 30.35
CA THR A 6 39.27 -11.35 29.33
C THR A 6 37.89 -10.73 29.13
N PRO A 7 37.72 -9.39 29.09
CA PRO A 7 36.41 -8.79 28.88
C PRO A 7 36.06 -8.78 27.39
N PHE A 8 34.87 -9.29 27.07
CA PHE A 8 34.22 -9.07 25.78
C PHE A 8 33.76 -7.61 25.70
N VAL A 9 34.24 -6.90 24.69
CA VAL A 9 33.68 -5.61 24.27
C VAL A 9 32.33 -5.90 23.61
N ALA A 10 31.25 -5.49 24.26
CA ALA A 10 29.91 -5.50 23.67
C ALA A 10 29.86 -4.40 22.61
N CYS A 11 29.90 -4.79 21.32
CA CYS A 11 29.55 -3.91 20.22
C CYS A 11 28.04 -3.68 20.28
N ALA A 12 27.64 -2.45 20.58
CA ALA A 12 26.25 -2.04 20.56
C ALA A 12 25.72 -2.13 19.11
N LEU A 13 24.90 -3.13 18.83
CA LEU A 13 24.03 -3.11 17.65
C LEU A 13 23.02 -1.99 17.85
N THR A 14 23.29 -0.84 17.24
CA THR A 14 22.27 0.16 16.94
C THR A 14 21.26 -0.53 16.02
N ALA A 15 20.08 -0.83 16.55
CA ALA A 15 18.95 -1.28 15.75
C ALA A 15 18.59 -0.15 14.79
N CYS A 16 19.05 -0.24 13.53
CA CYS A 16 18.41 0.48 12.44
C CYS A 16 16.96 0.02 12.41
N ALA A 17 16.05 0.92 12.74
CA ALA A 17 14.65 0.74 12.44
C ALA A 17 14.55 0.51 10.92
N PHE A 18 14.22 -0.71 10.51
CA PHE A 18 13.69 -0.93 9.17
C PHE A 18 12.40 -0.12 9.10
N SER A 19 12.45 1.06 8.50
CA SER A 19 11.25 1.69 7.97
C SER A 19 10.72 0.73 6.90
N GLY A 20 9.72 -0.07 7.25
CA GLY A 20 8.99 -0.86 6.27
C GLY A 20 8.61 0.08 5.12
N ALA A 21 8.99 -0.28 3.90
CA ALA A 21 8.71 0.54 2.74
C ALA A 21 7.18 0.63 2.57
N ALA A 22 6.61 1.78 2.91
CA ALA A 22 5.19 2.03 2.68
C ALA A 22 4.89 1.92 1.18
N LEU A 23 3.94 1.08 0.80
CA LEU A 23 3.40 1.05 -0.57
C LEU A 23 2.50 2.28 -0.75
N ALA A 24 3.08 3.44 -1.03
CA ALA A 24 2.30 4.61 -1.42
C ALA A 24 1.90 4.50 -2.90
N GLY A 25 0.70 5.01 -3.25
CA GLY A 25 0.15 4.90 -4.61
C GLY A 25 -1.26 4.32 -4.65
N GLY A 26 -2.09 4.55 -3.63
CA GLY A 26 -3.44 4.01 -3.51
C GLY A 26 -4.53 5.04 -3.14
N LEU A 27 -5.76 4.56 -2.98
CA LEU A 27 -6.91 5.31 -2.47
C LEU A 27 -7.35 4.73 -1.12
N THR A 28 -7.36 5.54 -0.07
CA THR A 28 -7.89 5.18 1.25
C THR A 28 -9.11 6.04 1.55
N ILE A 29 -10.26 5.43 1.87
CA ILE A 29 -11.49 6.16 2.23
C ILE A 29 -11.90 5.76 3.66
N VAL A 30 -12.08 6.76 4.52
CA VAL A 30 -12.55 6.61 5.90
C VAL A 30 -13.87 7.34 6.08
N THR A 31 -14.84 6.74 6.78
CA THR A 31 -16.14 7.39 7.06
C THR A 31 -16.66 7.14 8.48
N HIS A 32 -17.52 8.05 8.94
CA HIS A 32 -18.25 7.95 10.20
C HIS A 32 -19.57 7.17 10.07
N GLY A 33 -20.20 6.91 11.23
CA GLY A 33 -21.50 6.27 11.37
C GLY A 33 -22.69 7.23 11.50
N PHE A 34 -23.74 6.77 12.18
CA PHE A 34 -24.97 7.51 12.43
C PHE A 34 -24.76 8.73 13.34
N ASN A 35 -25.30 9.88 12.95
CA ASN A 35 -25.33 11.12 13.74
C ASN A 35 -23.95 11.46 14.32
N ALA A 36 -22.94 11.38 13.47
CA ALA A 36 -21.55 11.63 13.83
C ALA A 36 -21.06 12.89 13.11
N ASN A 37 -19.84 13.30 13.42
CA ASN A 37 -19.21 14.45 12.79
C ASN A 37 -17.85 14.03 12.20
N MET A 38 -17.22 14.94 11.47
CA MET A 38 -15.96 14.67 10.78
C MET A 38 -14.70 14.80 11.65
N THR A 39 -14.80 15.08 12.95
CA THR A 39 -13.64 15.38 13.81
C THR A 39 -12.66 14.21 13.88
N TRP A 40 -13.11 13.04 14.34
CA TRP A 40 -12.23 11.87 14.41
C TRP A 40 -11.89 11.31 13.03
N VAL A 41 -12.82 11.40 12.06
CA VAL A 41 -12.58 10.93 10.68
C VAL A 41 -11.46 11.74 10.04
N ASN A 42 -11.49 13.07 10.21
CA ASN A 42 -10.44 13.94 9.68
C ASN A 42 -9.11 13.66 10.37
N ALA A 43 -9.09 13.57 11.71
CA ALA A 43 -7.87 13.24 12.44
C ALA A 43 -7.30 11.87 12.00
N MET A 44 -8.16 10.88 11.78
CA MET A 44 -7.75 9.55 11.33
C MET A 44 -7.18 9.58 9.92
N ALA A 45 -7.86 10.24 9.00
CA ALA A 45 -7.39 10.42 7.63
C ALA A 45 -6.09 11.24 7.57
N ASP A 46 -5.90 12.22 8.45
CA ASP A 46 -4.65 12.97 8.56
C ASP A 46 -3.52 12.11 9.12
N ALA A 47 -3.80 11.25 10.11
CA ALA A 47 -2.84 10.28 10.64
C ALA A 47 -2.42 9.24 9.57
N ILE A 48 -3.36 8.76 8.76
CA ILE A 48 -3.08 7.88 7.61
C ILE A 48 -2.21 8.61 6.59
N ALA A 49 -2.58 9.84 6.22
CA ALA A 49 -1.82 10.64 5.26
C ALA A 49 -0.38 10.88 5.75
N LYS A 50 -0.20 11.26 7.02
CA LYS A 50 1.11 11.43 7.66
C LYS A 50 1.93 10.14 7.66
N ARG A 51 1.28 8.99 7.81
CA ARG A 51 1.95 7.68 7.77
C ARG A 51 2.36 7.28 6.35
N ALA A 52 1.65 7.74 5.33
CA ALA A 52 1.98 7.48 3.93
C ALA A 52 3.05 8.44 3.36
N GLY A 53 3.17 9.66 3.91
CA GLY A 53 4.13 10.67 3.48
C GLY A 53 3.81 12.04 4.08
N THR A 54 4.34 13.11 3.49
CA THR A 54 4.03 14.48 3.93
C THR A 54 2.70 14.94 3.31
N PRO A 55 1.64 15.23 4.09
CA PRO A 55 0.35 15.67 3.54
C PRO A 55 0.48 16.98 2.75
N GLY A 56 -0.12 17.03 1.54
CA GLY A 56 -0.08 18.22 0.67
C GLY A 56 1.25 18.44 -0.05
N VAL A 57 2.22 17.54 0.11
CA VAL A 57 3.51 17.53 -0.61
C VAL A 57 3.68 16.20 -1.34
N ASP A 58 3.51 15.10 -0.62
CA ASP A 58 3.62 13.75 -1.16
C ASP A 58 2.24 13.10 -1.27
N VAL A 59 1.32 13.38 -0.34
CA VAL A 59 0.01 12.71 -0.22
C VAL A 59 -1.14 13.68 -0.46
N THR A 60 -2.12 13.26 -1.24
CA THR A 60 -3.38 13.99 -1.44
C THR A 60 -4.32 13.73 -0.27
N ARG A 61 -4.76 14.79 0.42
CA ARG A 61 -5.75 14.73 1.49
C ARG A 61 -6.97 15.60 1.16
N VAL A 62 -8.13 14.97 0.97
CA VAL A 62 -9.39 15.66 0.62
C VAL A 62 -10.58 15.06 1.35
N ASN A 63 -11.67 15.80 1.49
CA ASN A 63 -12.94 15.22 1.86
C ASN A 63 -13.84 15.07 0.64
N LEU A 64 -14.63 13.99 0.61
CA LEU A 64 -15.80 13.89 -0.24
C LEU A 64 -17.03 14.13 0.62
N VAL A 65 -17.88 15.08 0.21
CA VAL A 65 -19.10 15.44 0.93
C VAL A 65 -20.29 14.93 0.14
N VAL A 66 -21.09 14.10 0.78
CA VAL A 66 -22.35 13.59 0.25
C VAL A 66 -23.50 14.40 0.83
N THR A 67 -24.29 15.00 -0.05
CA THR A 67 -25.48 15.75 0.30
C THR A 67 -26.66 15.26 -0.52
N GLN A 68 -27.86 15.62 -0.11
CA GLN A 68 -29.08 15.34 -0.86
C GLN A 68 -29.65 16.63 -1.45
N SER A 69 -29.92 16.61 -2.75
CA SER A 69 -30.59 17.68 -3.48
C SER A 69 -31.82 17.10 -4.17
N GLY A 70 -32.99 17.29 -3.54
CA GLY A 70 -34.23 16.61 -3.96
C GLY A 70 -34.14 15.10 -3.75
N SER A 71 -34.42 14.32 -4.79
CA SER A 71 -34.31 12.85 -4.76
C SER A 71 -32.90 12.32 -5.07
N ASN A 72 -31.96 13.19 -5.40
CA ASN A 72 -30.62 12.80 -5.86
C ASN A 72 -29.58 13.04 -4.78
N LEU A 73 -28.65 12.10 -4.64
CA LEU A 73 -27.44 12.31 -3.86
C LEU A 73 -26.38 12.98 -4.74
N VAL A 74 -25.73 13.99 -4.19
CA VAL A 74 -24.66 14.74 -4.83
C VAL A 74 -23.39 14.54 -4.02
N VAL A 75 -22.32 14.11 -4.70
CA VAL A 75 -20.99 13.95 -4.11
C VAL A 75 -20.11 15.07 -4.63
N THR A 76 -19.49 15.82 -3.72
CA THR A 76 -18.58 16.93 -4.05
C THR A 76 -17.26 16.75 -3.33
N MET A 77 -16.18 17.27 -3.91
CA MET A 77 -14.87 17.27 -3.27
C MET A 77 -14.65 18.59 -2.53
N SER A 78 -14.22 18.49 -1.28
CA SER A 78 -13.81 19.61 -0.44
C SER A 78 -12.33 19.42 -0.03
N PRO A 79 -11.39 20.15 -0.66
CA PRO A 79 -9.97 20.09 -0.29
C PRO A 79 -9.75 20.57 1.16
N ILE A 80 -8.81 19.95 1.89
CA ILE A 80 -8.52 20.28 3.30
C ILE A 80 -7.23 21.10 3.46
N ALA A 81 -6.24 20.88 2.61
CA ALA A 81 -4.95 21.58 2.69
C ALA A 81 -4.56 22.21 1.34
N VAL A 82 -4.25 21.37 0.35
CA VAL A 82 -3.85 21.76 -1.00
C VAL A 82 -4.60 20.85 -1.98
N ALA A 83 -4.97 21.38 -3.15
CA ALA A 83 -5.56 20.53 -4.19
C ALA A 83 -4.57 19.42 -4.58
N PRO A 84 -5.05 18.21 -4.93
CA PRO A 84 -4.20 17.19 -5.50
C PRO A 84 -3.46 17.75 -6.73
N GLU A 85 -2.13 17.84 -6.68
CA GLU A 85 -1.33 18.27 -7.83
C GLU A 85 -0.61 17.10 -8.46
N ALA A 86 -0.61 16.99 -9.79
CA ALA A 86 0.00 15.89 -10.55
C ALA A 86 1.51 15.74 -10.38
N THR A 87 2.14 16.53 -9.51
CA THR A 87 3.55 16.56 -9.14
C THR A 87 3.85 15.76 -7.86
N PHE A 88 2.83 15.34 -7.11
CA PHE A 88 3.01 14.63 -5.84
C PHE A 88 3.63 13.24 -6.08
N THR A 89 4.70 12.93 -5.35
CA THR A 89 5.57 11.76 -5.61
C THR A 89 4.97 10.44 -5.13
N SER A 90 4.00 10.46 -4.20
CA SER A 90 3.50 9.21 -3.62
C SER A 90 2.36 8.57 -4.42
N GLY A 91 1.58 9.36 -5.16
CA GLY A 91 0.33 8.90 -5.80
C GLY A 91 -0.75 8.44 -4.80
N GLU A 92 -0.61 8.79 -3.51
CA GLU A 92 -1.52 8.42 -2.44
C GLU A 92 -2.68 9.40 -2.28
N PHE A 93 -3.88 8.87 -2.09
CA PHE A 93 -5.10 9.62 -1.82
C PHE A 93 -5.73 9.15 -0.52
N VAL A 94 -5.91 10.07 0.42
CA VAL A 94 -6.62 9.81 1.66
C VAL A 94 -7.86 10.69 1.73
N VAL A 95 -9.01 10.02 1.80
CA VAL A 95 -10.33 10.61 1.70
C VAL A 95 -11.09 10.43 3.02
N GLY A 96 -11.53 11.54 3.60
CA GLY A 96 -12.60 11.55 4.60
C GLY A 96 -13.93 11.67 3.87
N LEU A 97 -14.80 10.67 4.01
CA LEU A 97 -16.13 10.71 3.44
C LEU A 97 -17.09 11.30 4.47
N ASP A 98 -17.53 12.53 4.22
CA ASP A 98 -18.54 13.23 4.99
C ASP A 98 -19.91 12.95 4.41
N TRP A 99 -20.79 12.36 5.20
CA TRP A 99 -22.19 12.18 4.87
C TRP A 99 -23.09 12.66 6.01
N THR A 100 -22.57 13.53 6.88
CA THR A 100 -23.25 14.10 8.06
C THR A 100 -24.61 14.71 7.70
N ALA A 101 -24.75 15.27 6.50
CA ALA A 101 -26.02 15.85 6.04
C ALA A 101 -27.17 14.84 5.92
N ILE A 102 -26.88 13.54 5.84
CA ILE A 102 -27.84 12.46 5.56
C ILE A 102 -27.56 11.18 6.38
N ASP A 103 -26.68 11.24 7.38
CA ASP A 103 -26.28 10.08 8.19
C ASP A 103 -27.31 9.69 9.26
N SER A 104 -28.29 10.57 9.48
CA SER A 104 -29.24 10.52 10.58
C SER A 104 -30.56 11.24 10.25
N PHE A 105 -31.48 11.24 11.23
CA PHE A 105 -32.65 12.10 11.27
C PHE A 105 -32.48 13.13 12.40
N ALA A 106 -33.18 14.27 12.31
CA ALA A 106 -32.90 15.50 13.07
C ALA A 106 -33.01 15.44 14.62
N ALA A 107 -33.27 14.29 15.25
CA ALA A 107 -33.39 14.21 16.71
C ALA A 107 -32.96 12.84 17.30
N ALA A 108 -31.69 12.72 17.69
CA ALA A 108 -31.09 11.52 18.29
C ALA A 108 -31.71 11.05 19.64
N SER A 109 -32.71 11.75 20.18
CA SER A 109 -33.29 11.47 21.50
C SER A 109 -34.75 10.99 21.46
N ARG A 110 -35.34 10.77 20.28
CA ARG A 110 -36.69 10.19 20.16
C ARG A 110 -36.76 9.13 19.07
N GLN A 111 -37.77 8.27 19.14
CA GLN A 111 -38.10 7.41 18.02
C GLN A 111 -38.37 8.27 16.77
N PRO A 112 -37.80 7.93 15.61
CA PRO A 112 -38.05 8.67 14.38
C PRO A 112 -39.53 8.54 13.98
N THR A 113 -40.10 9.59 13.39
CA THR A 113 -41.45 9.52 12.83
C THR A 113 -41.44 8.68 11.55
N PRO A 114 -42.59 8.15 11.10
CA PRO A 114 -42.69 7.48 9.80
C PRO A 114 -42.13 8.31 8.63
N GLU A 115 -42.33 9.63 8.66
CA GLU A 115 -41.80 10.55 7.64
C GLU A 115 -40.27 10.62 7.71
N GLU A 116 -39.67 10.73 8.90
CA GLU A 116 -38.20 10.73 9.06
C GLU A 116 -37.56 9.41 8.64
N ILE A 117 -38.26 8.29 8.86
CA ILE A 117 -37.83 6.97 8.38
C ILE A 117 -37.87 6.94 6.84
N GLN A 118 -38.93 7.47 6.24
CA GLN A 118 -39.08 7.54 4.79
C GLN A 118 -38.04 8.44 4.12
N ASP A 119 -37.64 9.52 4.79
CA ASP A 119 -36.63 10.47 4.31
C ASP A 119 -35.19 10.00 4.60
N SER A 120 -35.02 8.94 5.40
CA SER A 120 -33.70 8.39 5.70
C SER A 120 -33.05 7.77 4.44
N VAL A 121 -31.73 7.94 4.32
CA VAL A 121 -30.97 7.41 3.19
C VAL A 121 -30.31 6.09 3.57
N PRO A 122 -30.60 4.97 2.87
CA PRO A 122 -29.91 3.71 3.09
C PRO A 122 -28.43 3.80 2.71
N THR A 123 -27.57 3.15 3.50
CA THR A 123 -26.11 3.13 3.29
C THR A 123 -25.70 2.62 1.90
N GLN A 124 -26.39 1.65 1.32
CA GLN A 124 -26.13 1.16 -0.05
C GLN A 124 -26.41 2.22 -1.13
N THR A 125 -27.36 3.13 -0.89
CA THR A 125 -27.67 4.23 -1.81
C THR A 125 -26.56 5.28 -1.78
N VAL A 126 -26.04 5.59 -0.59
CA VAL A 126 -24.86 6.46 -0.42
C VAL A 126 -23.64 5.84 -1.10
N ALA A 127 -23.38 4.55 -0.86
CA ALA A 127 -22.29 3.82 -1.50
C ALA A 127 -22.38 3.82 -3.03
N ALA A 128 -23.60 3.72 -3.59
CA ALA A 128 -23.80 3.82 -5.04
C ALA A 128 -23.47 5.22 -5.57
N ALA A 129 -23.89 6.28 -4.89
CA ALA A 129 -23.57 7.66 -5.28
C ALA A 129 -22.06 7.94 -5.23
N VAL A 130 -21.38 7.49 -4.16
CA VAL A 130 -19.92 7.59 -4.04
C VAL A 130 -19.25 6.81 -5.17
N PHE A 131 -19.69 5.58 -5.44
CA PHE A 131 -19.16 4.79 -6.55
C PHE A 131 -19.31 5.49 -7.91
N GLN A 132 -20.47 6.10 -8.19
CA GLN A 132 -20.68 6.88 -9.41
C GLN A 132 -19.71 8.05 -9.52
N TYR A 133 -19.48 8.78 -8.42
CA TYR A 133 -18.49 9.86 -8.39
C TYR A 133 -17.08 9.35 -8.67
N LEU A 134 -16.64 8.29 -8.01
CA LEU A 134 -15.30 7.71 -8.19
C LEU A 134 -15.02 7.28 -9.64
N GLN A 135 -16.03 6.83 -10.39
CA GLN A 135 -15.86 6.50 -11.81
C GLN A 135 -15.50 7.70 -12.69
N THR A 136 -15.86 8.92 -12.26
CA THR A 136 -15.57 10.16 -12.99
C THR A 136 -14.30 10.85 -12.50
N TRP A 137 -13.83 10.52 -11.30
CA TRP A 137 -12.66 11.16 -10.72
C TRP A 137 -11.39 10.64 -11.38
N SER A 138 -10.63 11.57 -11.97
CA SER A 138 -9.31 11.31 -12.54
C SER A 138 -8.27 12.28 -11.97
N TYR A 139 -7.01 11.84 -11.97
CA TYR A 139 -5.85 12.59 -11.54
C TYR A 139 -4.64 12.18 -12.39
N GLY A 140 -3.84 13.16 -12.85
CA GLY A 140 -2.69 12.88 -13.72
C GLY A 140 -3.07 12.14 -15.02
N GLY A 141 -4.30 12.32 -15.51
CA GLY A 141 -4.85 11.58 -16.66
C GLY A 141 -5.20 10.11 -16.38
N LYS A 142 -5.16 9.67 -15.12
CA LYS A 142 -5.52 8.31 -14.68
C LYS A 142 -6.82 8.34 -13.87
N PRO A 143 -7.75 7.39 -14.05
CA PRO A 143 -8.89 7.26 -13.15
C PRO A 143 -8.45 6.92 -11.73
N ILE A 144 -9.10 7.47 -10.71
CA ILE A 144 -8.77 7.18 -9.30
C ILE A 144 -8.95 5.68 -8.97
N LEU A 145 -9.88 5.01 -9.65
CA LEU A 145 -10.15 3.57 -9.51
C LEU A 145 -9.04 2.67 -10.08
N ALA A 146 -8.04 3.23 -10.77
CA ALA A 146 -6.87 2.49 -11.21
C ALA A 146 -5.98 2.03 -10.03
N HIS A 147 -6.09 2.72 -8.89
CA HIS A 147 -5.24 2.53 -7.72
C HIS A 147 -5.76 1.43 -6.77
N PRO A 148 -4.90 0.78 -5.95
CA PRO A 148 -5.34 -0.09 -4.85
C PRO A 148 -6.23 0.66 -3.86
N ILE A 149 -7.31 0.04 -3.39
CA ILE A 149 -8.35 0.71 -2.60
C ILE A 149 -8.42 0.12 -1.18
N HIS A 150 -8.28 0.96 -0.16
CA HIS A 150 -8.56 0.65 1.24
C HIS A 150 -9.82 1.41 1.69
N LEU A 151 -10.80 0.68 2.20
CA LEU A 151 -12.03 1.24 2.75
C LEU A 151 -12.10 0.97 4.26
N ALA A 152 -12.38 2.00 5.06
CA ALA A 152 -12.61 1.88 6.49
C ALA A 152 -13.87 2.65 6.90
N GLY A 153 -14.73 2.04 7.72
CA GLY A 153 -15.94 2.70 8.16
C GLY A 153 -16.37 2.24 9.54
N HIS A 154 -16.97 3.15 10.30
CA HIS A 154 -17.51 2.87 11.64
C HIS A 154 -19.04 2.75 11.64
N SER A 155 -19.59 1.81 12.41
CA SER A 155 -21.04 1.69 12.63
C SER A 155 -21.82 1.55 11.30
N ARG A 156 -22.81 2.40 11.01
CA ARG A 156 -23.48 2.48 9.68
C ARG A 156 -22.49 2.74 8.55
N GLY A 157 -21.43 3.52 8.80
CA GLY A 157 -20.35 3.77 7.86
C GLY A 157 -19.60 2.51 7.45
N ALA A 158 -19.51 1.51 8.33
CA ALA A 158 -18.94 0.21 7.99
C ALA A 158 -19.80 -0.53 6.94
N VAL A 159 -21.13 -0.42 7.06
CA VAL A 159 -22.11 -0.99 6.12
C VAL A 159 -22.05 -0.28 4.77
N LEU A 160 -21.87 1.05 4.79
CA LEU A 160 -21.62 1.85 3.59
C LEU A 160 -20.36 1.38 2.86
N MET A 161 -19.24 1.20 3.57
CA MET A 161 -17.98 0.74 2.98
C MET A 161 -18.07 -0.69 2.42
N ALA A 162 -18.77 -1.60 3.11
CA ALA A 162 -19.06 -2.94 2.61
C ALA A 162 -19.91 -2.90 1.31
N SER A 163 -20.89 -2.01 1.25
CA SER A 163 -21.70 -1.80 0.05
C SER A 163 -20.88 -1.19 -1.10
N LEU A 164 -19.97 -0.27 -0.80
CA LEU A 164 -19.06 0.32 -1.78
C LEU A 164 -18.10 -0.74 -2.34
N ALA A 165 -17.55 -1.61 -1.50
CA ALA A 165 -16.73 -2.75 -1.93
C ALA A 165 -17.50 -3.69 -2.87
N THR A 166 -18.80 -3.89 -2.63
CA THR A 166 -19.68 -4.67 -3.51
C THR A 166 -19.87 -3.98 -4.88
N ASN A 167 -20.14 -2.67 -4.89
CA ASN A 167 -20.26 -1.89 -6.14
C ASN A 167 -18.97 -1.93 -6.98
N LEU A 168 -17.81 -1.79 -6.32
CA LEU A 168 -16.50 -1.94 -6.95
C LEU A 168 -16.34 -3.35 -7.55
N GLY A 169 -16.68 -4.38 -6.78
CA GLY A 169 -16.63 -5.78 -7.21
C GLY A 169 -17.50 -6.08 -8.42
N GLN A 170 -18.69 -5.48 -8.51
CA GLN A 170 -19.59 -5.65 -9.67
C GLN A 170 -18.99 -5.12 -10.98
N ARG A 171 -17.98 -4.24 -10.90
CA ARG A 171 -17.21 -3.74 -12.05
C ARG A 171 -15.85 -4.43 -12.19
N GLY A 172 -15.62 -5.50 -11.44
CA GLY A 172 -14.37 -6.26 -11.44
C GLY A 172 -13.24 -5.56 -10.66
N ILE A 173 -13.51 -4.48 -9.93
CA ILE A 173 -12.48 -3.78 -9.17
C ILE A 173 -12.33 -4.45 -7.81
N TYR A 174 -11.16 -5.05 -7.56
CA TYR A 174 -10.86 -5.60 -6.25
C TYR A 174 -10.51 -4.51 -5.24
N THR A 175 -11.10 -4.60 -4.05
CA THR A 175 -10.76 -3.77 -2.89
C THR A 175 -9.57 -4.41 -2.18
N ASP A 176 -8.46 -3.70 -2.01
CA ASP A 176 -7.26 -4.26 -1.35
C ASP A 176 -7.54 -4.58 0.11
N HIS A 177 -8.16 -3.64 0.82
CA HIS A 177 -8.44 -3.78 2.25
C HIS A 177 -9.82 -3.20 2.59
N LEU A 178 -10.68 -3.99 3.24
CA LEU A 178 -11.91 -3.52 3.89
C LEU A 178 -11.76 -3.67 5.41
N THR A 179 -11.84 -2.56 6.14
CA THR A 179 -11.91 -2.55 7.60
C THR A 179 -13.30 -2.11 8.05
N THR A 180 -13.98 -2.97 8.80
CA THR A 180 -15.22 -2.60 9.48
C THR A 180 -14.97 -2.36 10.96
N LEU A 181 -15.37 -1.19 11.45
CA LEU A 181 -15.25 -0.77 12.84
C LEU A 181 -16.64 -0.79 13.47
N ASP A 182 -16.88 -1.77 14.32
CA ASP A 182 -18.14 -2.02 15.01
C ASP A 182 -19.38 -1.95 14.10
N PRO A 183 -19.45 -2.80 13.05
CA PRO A 183 -20.44 -2.64 12.00
C PRO A 183 -21.87 -2.83 12.51
N TYR A 184 -22.72 -1.83 12.26
CA TYR A 184 -24.11 -1.83 12.67
C TYR A 184 -25.02 -1.32 11.56
N ASN A 185 -26.01 -2.13 11.16
CA ASN A 185 -27.00 -1.74 10.17
C ASN A 185 -28.31 -1.33 10.84
N VAL A 186 -28.83 -0.16 10.50
CA VAL A 186 -30.13 0.30 10.99
C VAL A 186 -31.20 -0.14 9.99
N THR A 187 -31.78 -1.31 10.25
CA THR A 187 -32.80 -1.93 9.38
C THR A 187 -34.01 -1.02 9.13
N LEU A 188 -34.32 -0.15 10.09
CA LEU A 188 -35.39 0.84 9.97
C LEU A 188 -35.17 1.80 8.80
N PHE A 189 -33.91 2.13 8.49
CA PHE A 189 -33.54 2.99 7.35
C PHE A 189 -33.33 2.20 6.07
N GLY A 190 -33.67 0.91 6.05
CA GLY A 190 -33.43 0.02 4.92
C GLY A 190 -31.95 -0.33 4.72
N ASP A 191 -31.09 -0.12 5.72
CA ASP A 191 -29.68 -0.53 5.62
C ASP A 191 -29.54 -2.03 5.39
N ALA A 192 -28.76 -2.40 4.38
CA ALA A 192 -28.38 -3.79 4.17
C ALA A 192 -27.58 -4.34 5.35
N ALA A 193 -27.60 -5.65 5.54
CA ALA A 193 -26.65 -6.28 6.46
C ALA A 193 -25.22 -6.14 5.91
N PRO A 194 -24.22 -5.80 6.74
CA PRO A 194 -22.83 -5.76 6.29
C PRO A 194 -22.36 -7.16 5.89
N THR A 195 -21.74 -7.26 4.71
CA THR A 195 -21.14 -8.48 4.18
C THR A 195 -19.78 -8.16 3.55
N VAL A 196 -18.88 -9.15 3.51
CA VAL A 196 -17.62 -9.01 2.80
C VAL A 196 -17.80 -9.55 1.39
N ALA A 197 -17.60 -8.70 0.38
CA ALA A 197 -17.67 -9.11 -1.03
C ALA A 197 -16.52 -10.06 -1.40
N SER A 198 -16.77 -10.98 -2.33
CA SER A 198 -15.78 -11.95 -2.83
C SER A 198 -14.57 -11.31 -3.54
N THR A 199 -14.69 -10.04 -3.93
CA THR A 199 -13.66 -9.22 -4.58
C THR A 199 -12.90 -8.32 -3.61
N VAL A 200 -13.06 -8.50 -2.31
CA VAL A 200 -12.13 -7.93 -1.33
C VAL A 200 -10.88 -8.81 -1.30
N VAL A 201 -9.68 -8.26 -1.18
CA VAL A 201 -8.44 -9.05 -1.00
C VAL A 201 -8.30 -9.40 0.48
N PHE A 202 -8.19 -8.38 1.33
CA PHE A 202 -8.12 -8.53 2.77
C PHE A 202 -9.28 -7.82 3.47
N ALA A 203 -9.91 -8.48 4.44
CA ALA A 203 -10.98 -7.93 5.25
C ALA A 203 -10.68 -8.17 6.72
N ASP A 204 -10.70 -7.12 7.52
CA ASP A 204 -10.70 -7.20 8.98
C ASP A 204 -11.95 -6.52 9.56
N ASN A 205 -12.38 -7.04 10.70
CA ASN A 205 -13.54 -6.56 11.41
C ASN A 205 -13.20 -6.44 12.88
N ILE A 206 -13.16 -5.21 13.38
CA ILE A 206 -12.91 -4.89 14.77
C ILE A 206 -14.26 -4.54 15.38
N TRP A 207 -14.73 -5.28 16.37
CA TRP A 207 -16.11 -5.17 16.83
C TRP A 207 -16.27 -5.45 18.32
N GLN A 208 -17.42 -5.05 18.87
CA GLN A 208 -17.82 -5.33 20.25
C GLN A 208 -19.32 -5.58 20.35
N ASP A 209 -19.75 -6.27 21.41
CA ASP A 209 -21.15 -6.53 21.76
C ASP A 209 -21.48 -6.15 23.21
N SER A 210 -20.58 -5.42 23.88
CA SER A 210 -20.68 -5.00 25.27
C SER A 210 -21.44 -3.67 25.46
N ALA A 211 -21.73 -2.95 24.37
CA ALA A 211 -22.41 -1.66 24.35
C ALA A 211 -23.29 -1.52 23.10
N PHE A 212 -24.30 -0.65 23.17
CA PHE A 212 -25.10 -0.27 22.02
C PHE A 212 -24.48 0.93 21.28
N PRO A 213 -24.52 0.96 19.93
CA PRO A 213 -24.84 -0.16 19.05
C PRO A 213 -23.86 -1.33 19.19
N SER A 214 -24.38 -2.55 19.24
CA SER A 214 -23.59 -3.76 19.32
C SER A 214 -23.20 -4.20 17.91
N GLY A 215 -21.92 -4.12 17.56
CA GLY A 215 -21.41 -4.69 16.33
C GLY A 215 -21.54 -6.21 16.32
N LYS A 216 -21.00 -6.82 15.26
CA LYS A 216 -21.05 -8.27 15.06
C LYS A 216 -19.85 -8.76 14.29
N SER A 217 -19.54 -10.03 14.45
CA SER A 217 -18.60 -10.72 13.57
C SER A 217 -19.11 -10.75 12.12
N LEU A 218 -18.19 -10.69 11.17
CA LEU A 218 -18.46 -10.77 9.73
C LEU A 218 -17.81 -12.02 9.13
N PRO A 219 -18.58 -12.95 8.55
CA PRO A 219 -18.03 -14.09 7.84
C PRO A 219 -17.06 -13.67 6.73
N GLY A 220 -15.93 -14.38 6.62
CA GLY A 220 -14.90 -14.09 5.61
C GLY A 220 -14.01 -12.88 5.91
N ALA A 221 -14.04 -12.35 7.14
CA ALA A 221 -13.10 -11.36 7.66
C ALA A 221 -12.24 -11.93 8.80
N PHE A 222 -11.09 -11.31 9.04
CA PHE A 222 -10.35 -11.45 10.29
C PHE A 222 -11.12 -10.71 11.39
N ASN A 223 -11.80 -11.46 12.27
CA ASN A 223 -12.66 -10.91 13.30
C ASN A 223 -11.89 -10.72 14.61
N GLN A 224 -11.71 -9.46 15.01
CA GLN A 224 -11.15 -9.09 16.30
C GLN A 224 -12.26 -8.54 17.20
N HIS A 225 -12.58 -9.28 18.26
CA HIS A 225 -13.55 -8.86 19.27
C HIS A 225 -12.84 -8.12 20.39
N LEU A 226 -13.28 -6.90 20.73
CA LEU A 226 -12.59 -6.04 21.70
C LEU A 226 -13.29 -5.89 23.06
N GLY A 227 -14.33 -6.67 23.35
CA GLY A 227 -15.05 -6.59 24.63
C GLY A 227 -15.39 -5.15 25.03
N LEU A 228 -15.18 -4.81 26.31
CA LEU A 228 -15.37 -3.46 26.85
C LEU A 228 -14.02 -2.75 27.03
N LEU A 229 -13.68 -1.85 26.12
CA LEU A 229 -12.47 -1.01 26.15
C LEU A 229 -12.59 0.18 27.11
N GLY A 230 -13.81 0.66 27.35
CA GLY A 230 -14.12 1.81 28.18
C GLY A 230 -15.35 1.59 29.07
N THR A 231 -16.38 2.38 28.85
CA THR A 231 -17.69 2.28 29.51
C THR A 231 -18.76 1.91 28.49
N THR A 232 -19.92 1.45 28.94
CA THR A 232 -21.01 1.06 28.03
C THR A 232 -21.55 2.22 27.19
N SER A 233 -21.30 3.48 27.55
CA SER A 233 -21.75 4.65 26.77
C SER A 233 -20.78 5.09 25.67
N ASN A 234 -19.50 4.72 25.75
CA ASN A 234 -18.47 5.15 24.80
C ASN A 234 -17.76 3.98 24.10
N ASN A 235 -18.02 2.73 24.48
CA ASN A 235 -17.34 1.58 23.91
C ASN A 235 -17.50 1.48 22.39
N HIS A 236 -18.69 1.83 21.87
CA HIS A 236 -18.95 1.86 20.44
C HIS A 236 -17.97 2.79 19.70
N SER A 237 -17.74 4.00 20.23
CA SER A 237 -16.76 4.95 19.69
C SER A 237 -15.32 4.48 19.93
N TYR A 238 -15.04 3.83 21.06
CA TYR A 238 -13.69 3.36 21.37
C TYR A 238 -13.16 2.32 20.39
N ILE A 239 -14.00 1.71 19.56
CA ILE A 239 -13.53 0.86 18.45
C ILE A 239 -12.80 1.66 17.38
N HIS A 240 -13.27 2.85 16.99
CA HIS A 240 -12.51 3.71 16.08
C HIS A 240 -11.30 4.34 16.77
N THR A 241 -11.39 4.63 18.07
CA THR A 241 -10.23 5.08 18.87
C THR A 241 -9.14 4.01 18.95
N TYR A 242 -9.52 2.74 19.14
CA TYR A 242 -8.60 1.60 19.10
C TYR A 242 -7.91 1.50 17.75
N TYR A 243 -8.68 1.56 16.65
CA TYR A 243 -8.13 1.51 15.31
C TYR A 243 -7.17 2.67 15.03
N PHE A 244 -7.49 3.88 15.50
CA PHE A 244 -6.62 5.05 15.42
C PHE A 244 -5.24 4.77 16.01
N GLY A 245 -5.18 4.15 17.19
CA GLY A 245 -3.90 3.79 17.82
C GLY A 245 -3.11 2.70 17.09
N THR A 246 -3.68 2.04 16.08
CA THR A 246 -2.91 1.18 15.13
C THR A 246 -2.31 1.99 13.98
N ILE A 247 -2.87 3.17 13.67
CA ILE A 247 -2.38 4.10 12.64
C ILE A 247 -1.26 4.96 13.21
N ASP A 248 -1.52 5.71 14.29
CA ASP A 248 -0.51 6.49 15.01
C ASP A 248 -0.25 5.84 16.36
N THR A 249 0.86 5.12 16.45
CA THR A 249 1.21 4.33 17.64
C THR A 249 1.67 5.20 18.82
N SER A 250 1.92 6.49 18.57
CA SER A 250 2.30 7.48 19.57
C SER A 250 1.13 8.33 20.06
N ALA A 251 -0.03 8.27 19.38
CA ALA A 251 -1.18 9.07 19.71
C ALA A 251 -1.80 8.68 21.06
N THR A 252 -2.25 9.70 21.79
CA THR A 252 -2.99 9.56 23.05
C THR A 252 -4.48 9.79 22.87
N GLY A 253 -4.93 10.16 21.67
CA GLY A 253 -6.31 10.49 21.33
C GLY A 253 -6.55 10.37 19.83
N ASP A 254 -7.81 10.41 19.41
CA ASP A 254 -8.24 10.19 18.02
C ASP A 254 -8.88 11.44 17.38
N GLY A 255 -8.77 12.59 18.04
CA GLY A 255 -9.38 13.85 17.63
C GLY A 255 -10.67 14.20 18.38
N GLU A 256 -11.45 13.22 18.83
CA GLU A 256 -12.65 13.45 19.64
C GLU A 256 -12.38 13.42 21.13
N CYS A 257 -11.36 12.67 21.55
CA CYS A 257 -10.94 12.61 22.93
C CYS A 257 -9.42 12.74 23.08
N SER A 258 -8.98 13.21 24.25
CA SER A 258 -7.58 13.30 24.66
C SER A 258 -7.31 12.35 25.81
N GLY A 259 -6.26 11.54 25.71
CA GLY A 259 -5.88 10.54 26.73
C GLY A 259 -6.73 9.27 26.73
N CYS A 260 -7.55 9.07 25.70
CA CYS A 260 -8.46 7.93 25.58
C CYS A 260 -7.84 6.71 24.91
N ILE A 261 -6.77 6.86 24.12
CA ILE A 261 -6.04 5.70 23.58
C ILE A 261 -5.25 5.09 24.73
N ASN A 262 -5.66 3.90 25.17
CA ASN A 262 -4.99 3.18 26.25
C ASN A 262 -3.95 2.21 25.69
N PRO A 263 -2.65 2.35 26.02
CA PRO A 263 -1.61 1.42 25.56
C PRO A 263 -1.86 -0.05 25.96
N VAL A 264 -2.61 -0.29 27.04
CA VAL A 264 -2.94 -1.65 27.51
C VAL A 264 -3.77 -2.43 26.50
N TRP A 265 -4.54 -1.74 25.65
CA TRP A 265 -5.33 -2.37 24.58
C TRP A 265 -4.48 -3.09 23.53
N TYR A 266 -3.16 -2.87 23.50
CA TYR A 266 -2.26 -3.45 22.50
C TYR A 266 -1.20 -4.37 23.12
N THR A 267 -1.52 -4.94 24.28
CA THR A 267 -0.68 -5.94 24.96
C THR A 267 -0.89 -7.33 24.33
N GLN A 268 -0.21 -8.40 24.79
CA GLN A 268 -0.27 -9.73 24.16
C GLN A 268 -1.48 -10.59 24.60
N ASP A 269 -2.62 -9.97 24.94
CA ASP A 269 -3.84 -10.73 25.24
C ASP A 269 -4.43 -11.33 23.94
N VAL A 270 -5.17 -12.42 24.03
CA VAL A 270 -5.70 -13.13 22.85
C VAL A 270 -6.81 -12.35 22.12
N ASP A 271 -7.54 -11.50 22.85
CA ASP A 271 -8.58 -10.63 22.29
C ASP A 271 -7.98 -9.26 21.90
N LEU A 272 -6.94 -8.83 22.61
CA LEU A 272 -6.22 -7.57 22.40
C LEU A 272 -4.94 -7.84 21.64
N HIS A 273 -4.96 -7.69 20.32
CA HIS A 273 -3.78 -7.93 19.50
C HIS A 273 -2.77 -6.79 19.65
N SER A 274 -1.48 -7.11 19.52
CA SER A 274 -0.47 -6.06 19.42
C SER A 274 -0.74 -5.16 18.20
N ARG A 275 -0.25 -3.92 18.23
CA ARG A 275 -0.37 -3.01 17.08
C ARG A 275 0.21 -3.58 15.79
N ALA A 276 1.19 -4.49 15.88
CA ALA A 276 1.80 -5.17 14.74
C ALA A 276 1.02 -6.43 14.30
N GLN A 277 -0.21 -6.61 14.78
CA GLN A 277 -1.07 -7.76 14.48
C GLN A 277 -2.55 -7.35 14.35
N SER A 278 -2.84 -6.06 14.16
CA SER A 278 -4.20 -5.54 14.22
C SER A 278 -4.41 -4.33 13.32
N GLY A 279 -5.63 -4.21 12.78
CA GLY A 279 -6.12 -3.00 12.14
C GLY A 279 -5.22 -2.51 11.01
N PHE A 280 -4.81 -1.25 11.11
CA PHE A 280 -4.08 -0.55 10.05
C PHE A 280 -2.71 -1.16 9.75
N TRP A 281 -2.16 -2.00 10.64
CA TRP A 281 -0.92 -2.75 10.37
C TRP A 281 -1.00 -3.56 9.08
N TYR A 282 -2.16 -4.15 8.80
CA TYR A 282 -2.36 -4.94 7.58
C TYR A 282 -2.64 -4.08 6.36
N SER A 283 -2.68 -2.75 6.45
CA SER A 283 -2.79 -1.89 5.28
C SER A 283 -1.51 -1.97 4.43
N ARG A 284 -1.64 -1.68 3.13
CA ARG A 284 -0.47 -1.55 2.24
C ARG A 284 0.51 -0.46 2.69
N ILE A 285 0.03 0.57 3.39
CA ILE A 285 0.86 1.68 3.90
C ILE A 285 1.73 1.18 5.06
N ALA A 286 1.18 0.35 5.95
CA ALA A 286 1.92 -0.18 7.09
C ALA A 286 2.75 -1.44 6.74
N GLY A 287 2.34 -2.21 5.71
CA GLY A 287 3.13 -3.31 5.16
C GLY A 287 3.11 -4.60 5.98
N GLY A 288 2.12 -4.77 6.86
CA GLY A 288 2.00 -5.97 7.70
C GLY A 288 1.68 -7.24 6.92
N ASP A 289 2.25 -8.37 7.36
CA ASP A 289 2.01 -9.68 6.75
C ASP A 289 0.59 -10.19 6.98
N ARG A 290 -0.16 -10.39 5.90
CA ARG A 290 -1.54 -10.91 5.89
C ARG A 290 -1.63 -12.44 5.80
N THR A 291 -0.50 -13.13 5.60
CA THR A 291 -0.45 -14.60 5.40
C THR A 291 -0.22 -15.38 6.69
N GLY A 292 0.14 -14.71 7.79
CA GLY A 292 0.26 -15.32 9.10
C GLY A 292 -1.04 -16.01 9.58
N SER A 293 -0.88 -16.98 10.48
CA SER A 293 -1.98 -17.87 10.92
C SER A 293 -3.23 -17.17 11.48
N GLN A 294 -3.08 -15.97 12.05
CA GLN A 294 -4.20 -15.16 12.55
C GLN A 294 -4.88 -14.37 11.42
N ALA A 295 -4.11 -13.55 10.70
CA ALA A 295 -4.62 -12.67 9.65
C ALA A 295 -5.14 -13.43 8.42
N ALA A 296 -4.69 -14.67 8.17
CA ALA A 296 -5.11 -15.47 7.02
C ALA A 296 -6.63 -15.63 6.92
N ALA A 297 -7.36 -15.61 8.05
CA ALA A 297 -8.84 -15.62 8.08
C ALA A 297 -9.49 -14.43 7.36
N GLY A 298 -8.77 -13.31 7.30
CA GLY A 298 -9.16 -12.10 6.58
C GLY A 298 -8.62 -12.04 5.16
N LEU A 299 -7.72 -12.93 4.72
CA LEU A 299 -7.14 -12.93 3.38
C LEU A 299 -7.91 -13.90 2.46
N LEU A 300 -8.16 -13.47 1.21
CA LEU A 300 -8.84 -14.30 0.21
C LEU A 300 -8.08 -15.62 -0.02
N SER A 301 -8.80 -16.75 -0.07
CA SER A 301 -8.16 -18.07 -0.20
C SER A 301 -7.35 -18.25 -1.48
N SER A 302 -7.78 -17.65 -2.59
CA SER A 302 -7.04 -17.65 -3.86
C SER A 302 -5.75 -16.81 -3.83
N LEU A 303 -5.50 -16.09 -2.74
CA LEU A 303 -4.31 -15.25 -2.52
C LEU A 303 -3.51 -15.73 -1.28
N GLY A 304 -3.69 -16.98 -0.87
CA GLY A 304 -2.94 -17.61 0.22
C GLY A 304 -3.57 -17.49 1.61
N GLY A 305 -4.78 -16.94 1.72
CA GLY A 305 -5.53 -16.89 2.96
C GLY A 305 -6.47 -18.08 3.18
N THR A 306 -7.42 -17.94 4.12
CA THR A 306 -8.43 -18.95 4.43
C THR A 306 -9.86 -18.44 4.27
N ALA A 307 -10.07 -17.18 3.88
CA ALA A 307 -11.41 -16.65 3.63
C ALA A 307 -12.02 -17.28 2.37
N VAL A 308 -13.08 -18.07 2.57
CA VAL A 308 -13.81 -18.75 1.48
C VAL A 308 -14.94 -17.89 0.93
N ILE A 309 -15.37 -18.17 -0.32
CA ILE A 309 -16.53 -17.55 -0.97
C ILE A 309 -17.73 -18.49 -0.82
N GLY A 310 -18.90 -17.96 -0.46
CA GLY A 310 -20.15 -18.70 -0.34
C GLY A 310 -20.61 -18.90 1.10
N SER A 311 -21.23 -20.06 1.39
CA SER A 311 -21.87 -20.32 2.68
C SER A 311 -20.88 -20.17 3.84
N GLY A 312 -21.21 -19.29 4.81
CA GLY A 312 -20.36 -19.01 5.97
C GLY A 312 -19.09 -18.21 5.66
N GLY A 313 -18.96 -17.63 4.46
CA GLY A 313 -17.82 -16.83 4.03
C GLY A 313 -18.22 -15.54 3.32
N ARG A 314 -17.42 -15.15 2.33
CA ARG A 314 -17.63 -13.92 1.55
C ARG A 314 -18.79 -14.07 0.58
N GLN A 315 -19.55 -12.99 0.41
CA GLN A 315 -20.67 -12.92 -0.52
C GLN A 315 -20.15 -12.86 -1.96
N ALA A 316 -20.59 -13.81 -2.79
CA ALA A 316 -20.27 -13.80 -4.22
C ALA A 316 -20.80 -12.54 -4.90
N VAL A 317 -19.97 -11.93 -5.75
CA VAL A 317 -20.35 -10.78 -6.58
C VAL A 317 -20.36 -11.18 -8.05
N THR A 318 -21.43 -10.83 -8.75
CA THR A 318 -21.52 -10.98 -10.21
C THR A 318 -20.77 -9.82 -10.88
N VAL A 319 -19.66 -10.13 -11.54
CA VAL A 319 -18.88 -9.15 -12.31
C VAL A 319 -19.59 -8.84 -13.63
N THR A 320 -19.84 -7.56 -13.89
CA THR A 320 -20.44 -7.04 -15.11
C THR A 320 -19.36 -6.57 -16.09
N GLN A 321 -19.52 -6.89 -17.38
CA GLN A 321 -18.57 -6.54 -18.42
C GLN A 321 -18.88 -5.16 -19.05
N PRO A 322 -17.86 -4.41 -19.52
CA PRO A 322 -16.43 -4.69 -19.39
C PRO A 322 -15.98 -4.53 -17.94
N ALA A 323 -15.08 -5.41 -17.49
CA ALA A 323 -14.57 -5.47 -16.13
C ALA A 323 -13.14 -4.94 -16.04
N TRP A 324 -12.79 -4.35 -14.90
CA TRP A 324 -11.42 -3.90 -14.65
C TRP A 324 -10.50 -5.11 -14.41
N PRO A 325 -9.26 -5.09 -14.93
CA PRO A 325 -8.26 -6.08 -14.59
C PRO A 325 -7.60 -5.73 -13.25
N ASN A 326 -6.98 -6.69 -12.57
CA ASN A 326 -6.35 -6.51 -11.27
C ASN A 326 -5.02 -7.25 -11.21
N ALA A 327 -4.08 -6.71 -10.44
CA ALA A 327 -2.81 -7.35 -10.11
C ALA A 327 -2.58 -7.27 -8.60
N PHE A 328 -1.95 -8.31 -8.05
CA PHE A 328 -1.73 -8.52 -6.61
C PHE A 328 -0.34 -9.10 -6.38
N ARG A 329 0.17 -8.95 -5.16
CA ARG A 329 1.41 -9.61 -4.70
C ARG A 329 2.58 -9.45 -5.68
N VAL A 330 2.79 -8.23 -6.15
CA VAL A 330 3.89 -7.91 -7.08
C VAL A 330 5.20 -8.07 -6.32
N GLN A 331 6.08 -8.91 -6.85
CA GLN A 331 7.39 -9.19 -6.27
C GLN A 331 8.44 -9.28 -7.38
N THR A 332 9.50 -8.51 -7.24
CA THR A 332 10.66 -8.54 -8.12
C THR A 332 11.70 -9.46 -7.52
N ASN A 333 12.18 -10.41 -8.32
CA ASN A 333 13.01 -11.50 -7.83
C ASN A 333 14.35 -11.02 -7.26
N SER A 334 15.13 -10.28 -8.04
CA SER A 334 16.39 -9.70 -7.56
C SER A 334 16.24 -8.20 -7.28
N LEU A 335 16.56 -7.79 -6.04
CA LEU A 335 16.52 -6.39 -5.60
C LEU A 335 17.84 -5.63 -5.83
N SER A 336 18.90 -6.35 -6.16
CA SER A 336 20.18 -5.78 -6.61
C SER A 336 20.52 -6.42 -7.94
N ILE A 337 20.67 -5.59 -8.98
CA ILE A 337 20.98 -6.04 -10.34
C ILE A 337 22.14 -5.25 -10.93
N THR A 338 22.85 -5.87 -11.85
CA THR A 338 23.87 -5.21 -12.68
C THR A 338 23.33 -5.02 -14.11
N PRO A 339 23.88 -4.07 -14.89
CA PRO A 339 23.53 -3.96 -16.30
C PRO A 339 23.66 -5.29 -17.04
N ASN A 340 22.70 -5.61 -17.89
CA ASN A 340 22.60 -6.85 -18.68
C ASN A 340 22.21 -8.14 -17.91
N GLN A 341 21.92 -8.05 -16.61
CA GLN A 341 21.34 -9.18 -15.87
C GLN A 341 19.83 -9.30 -16.16
N SER A 342 19.39 -10.49 -16.62
CA SER A 342 17.96 -10.81 -16.72
C SER A 342 17.34 -10.89 -15.33
N ASN A 343 16.12 -10.37 -15.19
CA ASN A 343 15.34 -10.44 -13.96
C ASN A 343 13.86 -10.65 -14.31
N PHE A 344 13.02 -10.83 -13.30
CA PHE A 344 11.58 -10.96 -13.51
C PHE A 344 10.79 -10.37 -12.35
N THR A 345 9.56 -9.99 -12.66
CA THR A 345 8.56 -9.57 -11.69
C THR A 345 7.40 -10.54 -11.77
N GLU A 346 7.12 -11.21 -10.65
CA GLU A 346 6.00 -12.13 -10.48
C GLU A 346 4.84 -11.45 -9.76
N PHE A 347 3.63 -11.91 -10.02
CA PHE A 347 2.39 -11.35 -9.48
C PHE A 347 1.23 -12.32 -9.67
N ASP A 348 0.17 -12.15 -8.88
CA ASP A 348 -1.13 -12.75 -9.16
C ASP A 348 -1.99 -11.74 -9.93
N TYR A 349 -2.81 -12.19 -10.88
CA TYR A 349 -3.68 -11.31 -11.66
C TYR A 349 -5.08 -11.88 -11.85
N GLN A 350 -6.01 -10.98 -12.16
CA GLN A 350 -7.38 -11.32 -12.52
C GLN A 350 -7.83 -10.39 -13.65
N ALA A 351 -8.34 -10.96 -14.75
CA ALA A 351 -8.84 -10.21 -15.91
C ALA A 351 -10.10 -10.91 -16.44
N SER A 352 -11.29 -10.42 -16.05
CA SER A 352 -12.55 -11.15 -16.30
C SER A 352 -13.06 -10.82 -17.69
N GLY A 353 -13.28 -11.84 -18.52
CA GLY A 353 -13.96 -11.69 -19.81
C GLY A 353 -13.07 -11.30 -20.99
N SER A 354 -11.81 -10.94 -20.76
CA SER A 354 -10.88 -10.48 -21.80
C SER A 354 -9.42 -10.69 -21.39
N SER A 355 -8.53 -10.76 -22.39
CA SER A 355 -7.08 -10.78 -22.16
C SER A 355 -6.62 -9.44 -21.60
N ALA A 356 -5.50 -9.44 -20.87
CA ALA A 356 -4.90 -8.23 -20.34
C ALA A 356 -3.45 -8.09 -20.80
N GLN A 357 -2.98 -6.86 -20.96
CA GLN A 357 -1.57 -6.55 -21.15
C GLN A 357 -0.98 -6.05 -19.85
N VAL A 358 0.16 -6.61 -19.49
CA VAL A 358 0.94 -6.18 -18.33
C VAL A 358 2.20 -5.49 -18.80
N ARG A 359 2.52 -4.35 -18.18
CA ARG A 359 3.79 -3.64 -18.33
C ARG A 359 4.40 -3.41 -16.97
N VAL A 360 5.69 -3.71 -16.83
CA VAL A 360 6.47 -3.50 -15.61
C VAL A 360 7.39 -2.31 -15.82
N TYR A 361 7.43 -1.40 -14.86
CA TYR A 361 8.21 -0.17 -14.92
C TYR A 361 9.12 -0.03 -13.70
N ALA A 362 10.31 0.53 -13.92
CA ALA A 362 11.12 1.16 -12.90
C ALA A 362 10.82 2.66 -12.88
N ALA A 363 10.57 3.22 -11.70
CA ALA A 363 10.26 4.64 -11.51
C ALA A 363 11.07 5.24 -10.36
N ASP A 364 11.20 6.57 -10.39
CA ASP A 364 11.91 7.34 -9.38
C ASP A 364 11.07 7.51 -8.11
N ASP A 365 9.76 7.43 -8.26
CA ASP A 365 8.82 7.57 -7.18
C ASP A 365 7.69 6.54 -7.28
N ARG A 366 6.66 6.73 -6.48
CA ARG A 366 5.56 5.78 -6.33
C ARG A 366 4.31 6.21 -7.09
N ASN A 367 4.34 7.34 -7.79
CA ASN A 367 3.19 7.86 -8.51
C ASN A 367 3.19 7.36 -9.97
N PRO A 368 2.27 6.47 -10.35
CA PRO A 368 2.22 5.91 -11.71
C PRO A 368 1.84 6.96 -12.76
N SER A 369 1.38 8.17 -12.38
CA SER A 369 1.17 9.26 -13.33
C SER A 369 2.46 9.90 -13.82
N HIS A 370 3.58 9.73 -13.10
CA HIS A 370 4.89 10.25 -13.53
C HIS A 370 5.59 9.33 -14.55
N GLY A 371 5.03 8.14 -14.82
CA GLY A 371 5.59 7.18 -15.75
C GLY A 371 6.77 6.41 -15.17
N GLY A 372 7.66 5.95 -16.05
CA GLY A 372 8.82 5.17 -15.67
C GLY A 372 9.51 4.53 -16.87
N ILE A 373 10.64 3.90 -16.62
CA ILE A 373 11.39 3.11 -17.61
C ILE A 373 10.70 1.76 -17.74
N LEU A 374 10.19 1.46 -18.94
CA LEU A 374 9.57 0.16 -19.23
C LEU A 374 10.63 -0.94 -19.17
N LEU A 375 10.46 -1.89 -18.25
CA LEU A 375 11.35 -3.03 -18.09
C LEU A 375 10.91 -4.21 -18.98
N GLY A 376 9.61 -4.50 -18.98
CA GLY A 376 9.06 -5.66 -19.68
C GLY A 376 7.57 -5.57 -19.93
N THR A 377 7.08 -6.42 -20.83
CA THR A 377 5.67 -6.53 -21.19
C THR A 377 5.27 -7.98 -21.36
N ALA A 378 4.06 -8.33 -20.96
CA ALA A 378 3.44 -9.62 -21.23
C ALA A 378 1.97 -9.45 -21.62
N THR A 379 1.44 -10.41 -22.38
CA THR A 379 0.00 -10.53 -22.63
C THR A 379 -0.51 -11.75 -21.90
N LEU A 380 -1.54 -11.57 -21.09
CA LEU A 380 -2.13 -12.58 -20.22
C LEU A 380 -3.50 -13.00 -20.74
N PRO A 381 -3.83 -14.30 -20.68
CA PRO A 381 -5.17 -14.77 -21.04
C PRO A 381 -6.21 -14.31 -20.00
N PRO A 382 -7.51 -14.31 -20.35
CA PRO A 382 -8.57 -14.02 -19.40
C PRO A 382 -8.50 -14.96 -18.18
N ALA A 383 -8.73 -14.41 -16.99
CA ALA A 383 -8.75 -15.13 -15.72
C ALA A 383 -9.88 -14.59 -14.83
N SER A 384 -10.87 -15.43 -14.51
CA SER A 384 -12.00 -15.06 -13.65
C SER A 384 -11.66 -15.05 -12.16
N SER A 385 -10.59 -15.73 -11.76
CA SER A 385 -10.04 -15.75 -10.41
C SER A 385 -8.55 -15.37 -10.42
N PRO A 386 -8.00 -14.87 -9.29
CA PRO A 386 -6.56 -14.65 -9.16
C PRO A 386 -5.75 -15.85 -9.62
N THR A 387 -4.81 -15.61 -10.53
CA THR A 387 -3.94 -16.61 -11.15
C THR A 387 -2.52 -16.06 -11.22
N HIS A 388 -1.52 -16.91 -11.00
CA HIS A 388 -0.13 -16.50 -11.02
C HIS A 388 0.39 -16.21 -12.43
N ALA A 389 1.22 -15.18 -12.59
CA ALA A 389 1.94 -14.84 -13.81
C ALA A 389 3.28 -14.18 -13.48
N MET A 390 4.14 -14.05 -14.51
CA MET A 390 5.39 -13.32 -14.42
C MET A 390 5.66 -12.54 -15.70
N VAL A 391 6.41 -11.45 -15.58
CA VAL A 391 7.05 -10.76 -16.70
C VAL A 391 8.56 -10.87 -16.52
N VAL A 392 9.21 -11.56 -17.45
CA VAL A 392 10.67 -11.56 -17.56
C VAL A 392 11.10 -10.31 -18.31
N TRP A 393 12.16 -9.66 -17.84
CA TRP A 393 12.70 -8.46 -18.44
C TRP A 393 14.23 -8.48 -18.44
N ASN A 394 14.78 -8.00 -19.56
CA ASN A 394 16.22 -7.85 -19.76
C ASN A 394 16.64 -6.38 -19.85
N THR A 395 15.67 -5.47 -19.90
CA THR A 395 15.94 -4.03 -19.85
C THR A 395 16.23 -3.67 -18.41
N VAL A 396 17.43 -3.19 -18.14
CA VAL A 396 17.87 -2.74 -16.82
C VAL A 396 17.93 -1.20 -16.86
N PRO A 397 17.31 -0.49 -15.89
CA PRO A 397 17.41 0.96 -15.85
C PRO A 397 18.86 1.38 -15.53
N PRO A 398 19.28 2.64 -15.79
CA PRO A 398 20.64 3.08 -15.50
C PRO A 398 21.07 2.83 -14.05
N ALA A 399 22.35 2.55 -13.85
CA ALA A 399 22.93 2.47 -12.51
C ALA A 399 22.84 3.83 -11.80
N ARG A 400 22.55 3.82 -10.50
CA ARG A 400 22.57 5.00 -9.63
C ARG A 400 22.52 4.59 -8.15
N SER A 401 22.86 5.53 -7.27
CA SER A 401 22.80 5.34 -5.82
C SER A 401 21.38 5.15 -5.28
N GLU A 402 20.40 5.85 -5.86
CA GLU A 402 19.00 5.81 -5.40
C GLU A 402 18.23 4.62 -6.00
N PRO A 403 17.56 3.79 -5.19
CA PRO A 403 16.87 2.62 -5.70
C PRO A 403 15.62 3.01 -6.52
N TYR A 404 15.31 2.21 -7.55
CA TYR A 404 14.08 2.33 -8.33
C TYR A 404 12.90 1.69 -7.60
N ARG A 405 11.73 2.34 -7.69
CA ARG A 405 10.44 1.74 -7.35
C ARG A 405 9.95 0.91 -8.52
N ILE A 406 9.41 -0.28 -8.24
CA ILE A 406 8.83 -1.13 -9.27
C ILE A 406 7.30 -1.04 -9.20
N HIS A 407 6.68 -0.74 -10.33
CA HIS A 407 5.24 -0.77 -10.47
C HIS A 407 4.81 -1.49 -11.74
N LEU A 408 3.61 -2.04 -11.69
CA LEU A 408 2.99 -2.81 -12.75
C LEU A 408 1.71 -2.10 -13.19
N ALA A 409 1.55 -1.94 -14.51
CA ALA A 409 0.30 -1.52 -15.12
C ALA A 409 -0.34 -2.72 -15.82
N ILE A 410 -1.55 -3.11 -15.42
CA ILE A 410 -2.35 -4.13 -16.07
C ILE A 410 -3.53 -3.47 -16.79
N THR A 411 -3.59 -3.62 -18.12
CA THR A 411 -4.59 -2.99 -19.00
C THR A 411 -5.47 -4.06 -19.64
N ASP A 412 -6.78 -3.90 -19.54
CA ASP A 412 -7.74 -4.72 -20.28
C ASP A 412 -7.58 -4.50 -21.79
N LEU A 413 -7.47 -5.57 -22.57
CA LEU A 413 -7.42 -5.51 -24.04
C LEU A 413 -8.79 -5.65 -24.69
N GLY A 414 -9.85 -5.81 -23.90
CA GLY A 414 -11.24 -5.79 -24.34
C GLY A 414 -11.77 -4.39 -24.61
N ALA A 415 -13.10 -4.28 -24.74
CA ALA A 415 -13.79 -3.03 -24.99
C ALA A 415 -13.69 -2.01 -23.82
N GLY A 416 -13.23 -2.45 -22.65
CA GLY A 416 -13.07 -1.59 -21.48
C GLY A 416 -11.83 -0.73 -21.54
N GLY A 417 -10.69 -1.31 -21.92
CA GLY A 417 -9.41 -0.60 -21.98
C GLY A 417 -8.91 -0.08 -20.62
N GLN A 418 -9.54 -0.50 -19.51
CA GLN A 418 -9.23 0.02 -18.19
C GLN A 418 -7.88 -0.50 -17.70
N THR A 419 -7.15 0.35 -16.97
CA THR A 419 -5.83 0.02 -16.43
C THR A 419 -5.84 0.10 -14.92
N ARG A 420 -5.26 -0.89 -14.24
CA ARG A 420 -4.94 -0.83 -12.81
C ARG A 420 -3.44 -0.87 -12.56
N TYR A 421 -3.05 -0.31 -11.43
CA TYR A 421 -1.68 -0.25 -10.96
C TYR A 421 -1.50 -1.07 -9.68
N ALA A 422 -0.37 -1.77 -9.61
CA ALA A 422 0.09 -2.47 -8.42
C ALA A 422 1.60 -2.24 -8.26
N TYR A 423 2.11 -2.36 -7.04
CA TYR A 423 3.49 -1.97 -6.70
C TYR A 423 4.17 -3.09 -5.96
N ASP A 424 5.48 -3.19 -6.19
CA ASP A 424 6.36 -3.96 -5.32
C ASP A 424 6.62 -3.16 -4.04
N ALA A 425 6.63 -3.85 -2.89
CA ALA A 425 6.98 -3.24 -1.62
C ALA A 425 8.47 -2.93 -1.55
N ASN A 426 9.28 -3.71 -2.27
CA ASN A 426 10.71 -3.54 -2.31
C ASN A 426 11.12 -2.59 -3.43
N SER A 427 12.37 -2.18 -3.40
CA SER A 427 12.95 -1.31 -4.42
C SER A 427 14.20 -1.97 -4.98
N VAL A 428 14.48 -1.69 -6.24
CA VAL A 428 15.57 -2.33 -6.98
C VAL A 428 16.72 -1.34 -7.08
N THR A 429 17.88 -1.74 -6.57
CA THR A 429 19.12 -1.00 -6.75
C THR A 429 19.81 -1.53 -8.01
N VAL A 430 20.14 -0.63 -8.94
CA VAL A 430 21.00 -0.98 -10.06
C VAL A 430 22.41 -0.57 -9.71
N LEU A 431 23.26 -1.57 -9.50
CA LEU A 431 24.66 -1.37 -9.21
C LEU A 431 25.37 -0.98 -10.49
N ALA A 432 26.22 0.04 -10.39
CA ALA A 432 27.18 0.30 -11.44
C ALA A 432 28.04 -0.96 -11.66
N PRO A 433 28.40 -1.27 -12.92
CA PRO A 433 29.46 -2.23 -13.16
C PRO A 433 30.71 -1.79 -12.36
N PRO A 434 31.49 -2.72 -11.81
CA PRO A 434 32.78 -2.34 -11.22
C PRO A 434 33.58 -1.58 -12.28
N CYS A 435 34.15 -0.43 -11.90
CA CYS A 435 35.02 0.38 -12.75
C CYS A 435 36.46 0.05 -12.40
N PRO A 436 37.11 -0.89 -13.11
CA PRO A 436 38.44 -1.34 -12.71
C PRO A 436 39.47 -0.22 -12.91
N GLY A 437 39.21 0.71 -13.84
CA GLY A 437 40.09 1.82 -14.15
C GLY A 437 39.95 3.06 -13.26
N ASP A 438 38.97 3.15 -12.34
CA ASP A 438 38.86 4.27 -11.40
C ASP A 438 39.76 3.99 -10.19
N LEU A 439 41.04 4.32 -10.34
CA LEU A 439 42.08 3.98 -9.37
C LEU A 439 42.13 4.96 -8.21
N ASN A 440 41.52 6.13 -8.37
CA ASN A 440 41.51 7.19 -7.37
C ASN A 440 40.17 7.27 -6.59
N GLY A 441 39.12 6.64 -7.10
CA GLY A 441 37.80 6.50 -6.48
C GLY A 441 36.88 7.71 -6.67
N ASP A 442 37.09 8.54 -7.70
CA ASP A 442 36.30 9.75 -7.97
C ASP A 442 35.14 9.53 -8.96
N SER A 443 34.85 8.27 -9.31
CA SER A 443 33.78 7.88 -10.23
C SER A 443 34.01 8.38 -11.66
N VAL A 444 35.26 8.57 -12.06
CA VAL A 444 35.65 8.82 -13.44
C VAL A 444 36.88 7.97 -13.76
N VAL A 445 37.08 7.64 -15.04
CA VAL A 445 38.36 7.07 -15.50
C VAL A 445 38.99 8.09 -16.43
N ASP A 446 39.95 8.84 -15.90
CA ASP A 446 40.58 9.94 -16.62
C ASP A 446 42.12 9.97 -16.49
N ASP A 447 42.74 11.06 -16.94
CA ASP A 447 44.20 11.24 -16.90
C ASP A 447 44.77 11.04 -15.49
N SER A 448 44.01 11.33 -14.43
CA SER A 448 44.39 11.14 -13.03
C SER A 448 44.54 9.67 -12.69
N ASP A 449 43.63 8.82 -13.16
CA ASP A 449 43.72 7.37 -13.02
C ASP A 449 44.82 6.80 -13.90
N PHE A 450 45.02 7.36 -15.09
CA PHE A 450 46.09 6.91 -15.97
C PHE A 450 47.47 7.13 -15.34
N VAL A 451 47.66 8.23 -14.59
CA VAL A 451 48.90 8.45 -13.83
C VAL A 451 49.10 7.37 -12.76
N LEU A 452 48.04 6.97 -12.05
CA LEU A 452 48.12 5.89 -11.06
C LEU A 452 48.41 4.53 -11.73
N PHE A 453 47.76 4.27 -12.87
CA PHE A 453 47.97 3.05 -13.66
C PHE A 453 49.41 2.98 -14.17
N ALA A 454 49.93 4.04 -14.78
CA ALA A 454 51.27 4.08 -15.35
C ALA A 454 52.37 3.84 -14.29
N VAL A 455 52.19 4.36 -13.08
CA VAL A 455 53.12 4.11 -11.97
C VAL A 455 53.16 2.63 -11.59
N ALA A 456 52.01 1.96 -11.52
CA ALA A 456 51.95 0.53 -11.21
C ALA A 456 52.45 -0.34 -12.38
N TYR A 457 52.13 0.07 -13.62
CA TYR A 457 52.59 -0.57 -14.85
C TYR A 457 54.12 -0.58 -14.97
N ASP A 458 54.79 0.53 -14.61
CA ASP A 458 56.25 0.61 -14.59
C ASP A 458 56.88 -0.33 -13.53
N ILE A 459 56.13 -0.76 -12.52
CA ILE A 459 56.59 -1.68 -11.46
C ILE A 459 56.36 -3.14 -11.87
N LEU A 460 55.33 -3.43 -12.66
CA LEU A 460 54.92 -4.73 -13.21
C LEU A 460 54.47 -5.76 -12.17
N ASP A 461 55.31 -6.11 -11.19
CA ASP A 461 55.06 -7.22 -10.26
C ASP A 461 54.33 -6.75 -8.99
N CYS A 462 53.13 -7.28 -8.73
CA CYS A 462 52.34 -6.93 -7.54
C CYS A 462 53.01 -7.27 -6.20
N ALA A 463 54.02 -8.15 -6.20
CA ALA A 463 54.81 -8.47 -5.01
C ALA A 463 55.97 -7.47 -4.76
N ALA A 464 56.20 -6.51 -5.66
CA ALA A 464 57.30 -5.57 -5.54
C ALA A 464 57.14 -4.64 -4.31
N PRO A 465 58.22 -4.34 -3.56
CA PRO A 465 58.14 -3.54 -2.33
C PRO A 465 57.62 -2.11 -2.50
N ASN A 466 57.71 -1.57 -3.72
CA ASN A 466 57.25 -0.24 -4.10
C ASN A 466 55.87 -0.24 -4.77
N MET A 467 55.25 -1.41 -4.98
CA MET A 467 53.90 -1.49 -5.52
C MET A 467 52.90 -0.90 -4.51
N PRO A 468 51.92 -0.09 -4.95
CA PRO A 468 50.83 0.36 -4.09
C PRO A 468 50.10 -0.82 -3.42
N ALA A 469 49.67 -0.61 -2.17
CA ALA A 469 49.00 -1.65 -1.39
C ALA A 469 47.78 -2.20 -2.13
N ASN A 470 47.65 -3.54 -2.14
CA ASN A 470 46.62 -4.30 -2.86
C ASN A 470 46.71 -4.29 -4.40
N CYS A 471 47.76 -3.71 -4.99
CA CYS A 471 47.99 -3.71 -6.44
C CYS A 471 46.73 -3.32 -7.26
N PRO A 472 46.18 -2.11 -7.07
CA PRO A 472 44.87 -1.75 -7.63
C PRO A 472 44.81 -1.71 -9.17
N ALA A 473 45.97 -1.68 -9.85
CA ALA A 473 46.07 -1.67 -11.31
C ALA A 473 46.20 -3.07 -11.94
N ASP A 474 46.23 -4.15 -11.14
CA ASP A 474 46.07 -5.53 -11.63
C ASP A 474 44.57 -5.79 -11.82
N LEU A 475 44.08 -5.43 -13.00
CA LEU A 475 42.65 -5.38 -13.33
C LEU A 475 42.10 -6.76 -13.71
N ASN A 476 42.99 -7.68 -14.08
CA ASN A 476 42.63 -9.06 -14.42
C ASN A 476 42.86 -10.04 -13.24
N GLY A 477 43.61 -9.64 -12.21
CA GLY A 477 43.87 -10.38 -10.97
C GLY A 477 44.96 -11.46 -11.07
N ASP A 478 45.88 -11.37 -12.02
CA ASP A 478 46.92 -12.38 -12.27
C ASP A 478 48.24 -12.13 -11.52
N GLY A 479 48.33 -11.03 -10.79
CA GLY A 479 49.50 -10.62 -10.01
C GLY A 479 50.51 -9.76 -10.78
N PHE A 480 50.21 -9.37 -12.01
CA PHE A 480 51.02 -8.45 -12.81
C PHE A 480 50.18 -7.26 -13.29
N VAL A 481 50.84 -6.12 -13.51
CA VAL A 481 50.24 -4.93 -14.13
C VAL A 481 50.89 -4.77 -15.50
N GLU A 482 50.28 -5.36 -16.53
CA GLU A 482 50.86 -5.45 -17.87
C GLU A 482 49.86 -5.05 -18.98
N ASP A 483 50.23 -5.28 -20.24
CA ASP A 483 49.43 -4.89 -21.42
C ASP A 483 47.99 -5.42 -21.34
N ALA A 484 47.78 -6.57 -20.69
CA ALA A 484 46.45 -7.15 -20.47
C ALA A 484 45.56 -6.24 -19.60
N ASP A 485 46.11 -5.65 -18.54
CA ASP A 485 45.43 -4.68 -17.69
C ASP A 485 45.25 -3.34 -18.40
N PHE A 486 46.23 -2.96 -19.23
CA PHE A 486 46.12 -1.73 -20.01
C PHE A 486 44.96 -1.78 -21.01
N VAL A 487 44.67 -2.96 -21.59
CA VAL A 487 43.48 -3.14 -22.45
C VAL A 487 42.19 -2.94 -21.66
N ILE A 488 42.11 -3.42 -20.42
CA ILE A 488 40.94 -3.23 -19.54
C ILE A 488 40.81 -1.74 -19.16
N PHE A 489 41.92 -1.11 -18.77
CA PHE A 489 41.99 0.30 -18.43
C PHE A 489 41.58 1.19 -19.61
N ALA A 490 42.15 0.97 -20.80
CA ALA A 490 41.85 1.75 -22.00
C ALA A 490 40.38 1.64 -22.42
N GLY A 491 39.76 0.46 -22.24
CA GLY A 491 38.33 0.27 -22.46
C GLY A 491 37.46 1.09 -21.51
N ALA A 492 37.87 1.21 -20.24
CA ALA A 492 37.19 2.06 -19.25
C ALA A 492 37.44 3.56 -19.50
N TYR A 493 38.66 3.92 -19.89
CA TYR A 493 39.08 5.28 -20.19
C TYR A 493 38.35 5.88 -21.41
N ASP A 494 38.20 5.11 -22.49
CA ASP A 494 37.50 5.55 -23.71
C ASP A 494 36.00 5.79 -23.47
N ALA A 495 35.41 5.12 -22.47
CA ALA A 495 34.03 5.34 -22.08
C ALA A 495 33.81 6.69 -21.36
N LEU A 496 34.87 7.33 -20.83
CA LEU A 496 34.87 8.61 -20.10
C LEU A 496 33.82 8.69 -18.96
N PHE A 497 33.37 7.54 -18.45
CA PHE A 497 32.26 7.49 -17.52
C PHE A 497 32.30 6.24 -16.63
N CYS A 498 32.23 6.46 -15.31
CA CYS A 498 32.06 5.44 -14.29
C CYS A 498 30.84 5.82 -13.42
N PRO A 499 29.66 5.21 -13.61
CA PRO A 499 28.45 5.59 -12.87
C PRO A 499 28.46 5.24 -11.38
#